data_AF-A0ABD1MG45-F1
#
_entry.id   AF-A0ABD1MG45-F1
#
_cell.length_a   1.000
_cell.length_b   1.000
_cell.length_c   1.000
_cell.angle_alpha   90.00
_cell.angle_beta   90.00
_cell.angle_gamma   90.00
#
_symmetry.space_group_name_H-M   'P 1'
#
loop_
_entity.id
_entity.type
_entity.pdbx_description
1 polymer ?
#
loop_
_entity_poly.entity_id
_entity_poly.type
_entity_poly.pdbx_seq_one_letter_code
_entity_poly.pdbx_strand_id
1 'polypeptide(L)'
;MSDESRKKIKIKHSSPRLPPSFERRVKELNGDNITFLIHKTLFLSDLDTNKNRLSMPRNKMTNNFLTETEIIKLEEREGTNGKGKLLGIEVQVLDPCLREFTLLLKKWDMERTSTLNLSKHWNNIVSANNFQEKQKLQIWSFRADEKLYFILNKV
;
A
#
# COMPACT_ATOMS: atom_id res chain seq x y z
N MET A 1 -37.79 -36.14 -5.84
CA MET A 1 -37.70 -35.11 -4.78
C MET A 1 -36.37 -34.40 -4.95
N SER A 2 -36.43 -33.30 -5.70
CA SER A 2 -35.37 -32.32 -5.92
C SER A 2 -35.25 -31.39 -4.71
N ASP A 3 -34.01 -31.07 -4.30
CA ASP A 3 -33.60 -29.71 -3.92
C ASP A 3 -32.09 -29.77 -3.57
N GLU A 4 -31.18 -29.41 -4.48
CA GLU A 4 -30.75 -28.04 -4.82
C GLU A 4 -29.40 -27.76 -4.15
N SER A 5 -28.36 -27.99 -4.94
CA SER A 5 -27.00 -27.53 -4.71
C SER A 5 -26.99 -26.07 -4.27
N ARG A 6 -26.52 -25.78 -3.04
CA ARG A 6 -26.15 -24.42 -2.64
C ARG A 6 -24.91 -23.99 -3.44
N LYS A 7 -25.13 -23.52 -4.67
CA LYS A 7 -24.16 -22.70 -5.41
C LYS A 7 -23.86 -21.50 -4.51
N LYS A 8 -22.68 -21.48 -3.90
CA LYS A 8 -22.09 -20.25 -3.33
C LYS A 8 -22.02 -19.25 -4.46
N ILE A 9 -22.93 -18.28 -4.48
CA ILE A 9 -22.86 -17.11 -5.34
C ILE A 9 -21.55 -16.41 -4.96
N LYS A 10 -20.49 -16.61 -5.76
CA LYS A 10 -19.34 -15.72 -5.78
C LYS A 10 -19.88 -14.38 -6.23
N ILE A 11 -20.27 -13.53 -5.28
CA ILE A 11 -20.48 -12.12 -5.55
C ILE A 11 -19.14 -11.64 -6.10
N LYS A 12 -19.07 -11.43 -7.41
CA LYS A 12 -18.01 -10.64 -8.05
C LYS A 12 -18.15 -9.26 -7.43
N HIS A 13 -17.46 -9.01 -6.31
CA HIS A 13 -17.18 -7.63 -5.93
C HIS A 13 -16.47 -7.04 -7.14
N SER A 14 -17.17 -6.14 -7.84
CA SER A 14 -16.54 -5.35 -8.89
C SER A 14 -15.32 -4.70 -8.25
N SER A 15 -14.13 -4.99 -8.78
CA SER A 15 -12.91 -4.31 -8.34
C SER A 15 -13.20 -2.81 -8.31
N PRO A 16 -12.80 -2.09 -7.24
CA PRO A 16 -13.01 -0.66 -7.19
C PRO A 16 -12.43 -0.02 -8.47
N ARG A 17 -12.97 1.12 -8.89
CA ARG A 17 -12.37 1.90 -9.98
C ARG A 17 -11.51 3.00 -9.38
N LEU A 18 -10.34 3.22 -9.97
CA LEU A 18 -9.49 4.34 -9.60
C LEU A 18 -10.16 5.65 -10.08
N PRO A 19 -10.24 6.71 -9.27
CA PRO A 19 -10.86 7.96 -9.71
C PRO A 19 -10.16 8.57 -10.94
N PRO A 20 -10.89 9.26 -11.84
CA PRO A 20 -10.31 9.81 -13.08
C PRO A 20 -9.14 10.78 -12.89
N SER A 21 -9.10 11.51 -11.76
CA SER A 21 -7.99 12.41 -11.43
C SER A 21 -6.68 11.66 -11.22
N PHE A 22 -6.72 10.53 -10.52
CA PHE A 22 -5.56 9.64 -10.35
C PHE A 22 -5.19 8.96 -11.67
N GLU A 23 -6.16 8.47 -12.44
CA GLU A 23 -5.87 7.86 -13.76
C GLU A 23 -5.16 8.85 -14.69
N ARG A 24 -5.59 10.11 -14.71
CA ARG A 24 -4.92 11.18 -15.48
C ARG A 24 -3.50 11.40 -14.98
N ARG A 25 -3.31 11.51 -13.66
CA ARG A 25 -1.97 11.72 -13.07
C ARG A 25 -1.03 10.55 -13.37
N VAL A 26 -1.52 9.32 -13.35
CA VAL A 26 -0.73 8.14 -13.74
C VAL A 26 -0.31 8.25 -15.20
N LYS A 27 -1.20 8.63 -16.11
CA LYS A 27 -0.87 8.84 -17.54
C LYS A 27 0.16 9.96 -17.74
N GLU A 28 0.04 11.07 -17.02
CA GLU A 28 1.02 12.18 -17.06
C GLU A 28 2.42 11.74 -16.61
N LEU A 29 2.48 10.76 -15.70
CA LEU A 29 3.73 10.14 -15.24
C LEU A 29 4.22 9.02 -16.18
N ASN A 30 3.57 8.81 -17.34
CA ASN A 30 3.79 7.66 -18.22
C ASN A 30 3.68 6.32 -17.48
N GLY A 31 2.78 6.26 -16.50
CA GLY A 31 2.64 5.11 -15.63
C GLY A 31 1.70 4.03 -16.18
N ASP A 32 1.97 2.78 -15.77
CA ASP A 32 1.24 1.58 -16.16
C ASP A 32 1.03 0.63 -14.96
N ASN A 33 0.51 -0.57 -15.23
CA ASN A 33 0.37 -1.66 -14.23
C ASN A 33 -0.39 -1.24 -12.96
N ILE A 34 -1.43 -0.42 -13.13
CA ILE A 34 -2.30 0.04 -12.05
C ILE A 34 -2.98 -1.17 -11.39
N THR A 35 -2.74 -1.35 -10.10
CA THR A 35 -3.18 -2.51 -9.33
C THR A 35 -3.81 -2.07 -8.01
N PHE A 36 -5.05 -2.50 -7.76
CA PHE A 36 -5.68 -2.32 -6.45
C PHE A 36 -5.04 -3.26 -5.43
N LEU A 37 -4.70 -2.75 -4.23
CA LEU A 37 -4.04 -3.55 -3.19
C LEU A 37 -4.97 -3.89 -2.03
N ILE A 38 -5.56 -2.88 -1.37
CA ILE A 38 -6.26 -3.07 -0.10
C ILE A 38 -7.21 -1.89 0.21
N HIS A 39 -8.34 -2.20 0.87
CA HIS A 39 -9.12 -1.22 1.63
C HIS A 39 -8.54 -1.09 3.04
N LYS A 40 -7.98 0.08 3.35
CA LYS A 40 -7.29 0.35 4.61
C LYS A 40 -8.12 1.31 5.46
N THR A 41 -8.58 0.82 6.61
CA THR A 41 -9.06 1.69 7.70
C THR A 41 -7.84 2.19 8.49
N LEU A 42 -7.75 3.51 8.67
CA LEU A 42 -6.71 4.11 9.51
C LEU A 42 -7.03 3.85 10.99
N PHE A 43 -6.07 3.27 11.70
CA PHE A 43 -6.14 3.07 13.15
C PHE A 43 -5.23 4.07 13.86
N LEU A 44 -5.39 4.25 15.17
CA LEU A 44 -4.50 5.10 15.98
C LEU A 44 -3.03 4.76 15.79
N SER A 45 -2.67 3.48 15.59
CA SER A 45 -1.30 3.08 15.31
C SER A 45 -0.71 3.65 14.01
N ASP A 46 -1.55 3.91 13.02
CA ASP A 46 -1.13 4.55 11.76
C ASP A 46 -1.01 6.07 11.91
N LEU A 47 -1.64 6.66 12.93
CA LEU A 47 -1.65 8.11 13.17
C LEU A 47 -0.70 8.53 14.30
N ASP A 48 -0.16 7.56 15.03
CA ASP A 48 0.83 7.74 16.09
C ASP A 48 2.13 8.31 15.51
N THR A 49 2.43 9.55 15.88
CA THR A 49 3.59 10.30 15.39
C THR A 49 4.91 9.60 15.71
N ASN A 50 4.97 8.81 16.78
CA ASN A 50 6.17 8.06 17.14
C ASN A 50 6.37 6.83 16.25
N LYS A 51 5.28 6.24 15.73
CA LYS A 51 5.35 5.08 14.83
C LYS A 51 5.66 5.48 13.40
N ASN A 52 5.19 6.65 12.97
CA ASN A 52 5.48 7.27 11.67
C ASN A 52 5.41 6.27 10.50
N ARG A 53 4.32 5.49 10.47
CA ARG A 53 4.09 4.46 9.45
C ARG A 53 2.62 4.18 9.19
N LEU A 54 2.32 3.80 7.95
CA LEU A 54 1.06 3.15 7.57
C LEU A 54 1.30 1.64 7.45
N SER A 55 0.59 0.85 8.25
CA SER A 55 0.71 -0.62 8.21
C SER A 55 -0.33 -1.24 7.28
N MET A 56 0.13 -2.05 6.32
CA MET A 56 -0.68 -2.75 5.33
C MET A 56 -0.43 -4.26 5.43
N PRO A 57 -1.28 -5.02 6.15
CA PRO A 57 -1.12 -6.45 6.32
C PRO A 57 -1.21 -7.20 4.98
N ARG A 58 -0.22 -8.05 4.67
CA ARG A 58 -0.13 -8.73 3.37
C ARG A 58 -1.28 -9.71 3.15
N ASN A 59 -1.76 -10.37 4.21
CA ASN A 59 -2.92 -11.26 4.16
C ASN A 59 -4.27 -10.57 3.87
N LYS A 60 -4.30 -9.23 3.80
CA LYS A 60 -5.47 -8.44 3.40
C LYS A 60 -5.33 -7.85 1.99
N MET A 61 -4.17 -8.06 1.34
CA MET A 61 -3.93 -7.61 -0.03
C MET A 61 -4.42 -8.64 -1.03
N THR A 62 -4.92 -8.18 -2.19
CA THR A 62 -5.50 -9.06 -3.21
C THR A 62 -4.56 -9.39 -4.36
N ASN A 63 -3.47 -8.65 -4.54
CA ASN A 63 -2.60 -8.76 -5.71
C ASN A 63 -1.10 -8.71 -5.35
N ASN A 64 -0.28 -9.41 -6.13
CA ASN A 64 1.16 -9.26 -6.11
C ASN A 64 1.56 -8.11 -7.04
N PHE A 65 2.39 -7.19 -6.54
CA PHE A 65 2.79 -5.98 -7.26
C PHE A 65 4.29 -5.68 -7.16
N LEU A 66 5.01 -6.43 -6.31
CA LEU A 66 6.45 -6.30 -6.11
C LEU A 66 7.19 -7.16 -7.13
N THR A 67 8.32 -6.68 -7.61
CA THR A 67 9.25 -7.49 -8.42
C THR A 67 10.09 -8.40 -7.51
N GLU A 68 10.73 -9.42 -8.08
CA GLU A 68 11.65 -10.30 -7.33
C GLU A 68 12.81 -9.51 -6.71
N THR A 69 13.37 -8.55 -7.45
CA THR A 69 14.43 -7.66 -6.95
C THR A 69 13.96 -6.83 -5.76
N GLU A 70 12.73 -6.31 -5.78
CA GLU A 70 12.18 -5.56 -4.66
C GLU A 70 11.91 -6.46 -3.45
N ILE A 71 11.44 -7.69 -3.68
CA ILE A 71 11.24 -8.67 -2.61
C ILE A 71 12.58 -8.94 -1.90
N ILE A 72 13.66 -9.17 -2.66
CA ILE A 72 15.00 -9.38 -2.10
C ILE A 72 15.45 -8.15 -1.30
N LYS A 73 15.34 -6.94 -1.88
CA LYS A 73 15.74 -5.69 -1.22
C LYS A 73 14.94 -5.41 0.07
N LEU A 74 13.69 -5.85 0.14
CA LEU A 74 12.86 -5.69 1.33
C LEU A 74 13.33 -6.55 2.51
N GLU A 75 14.18 -7.56 2.29
CA GLU A 75 14.82 -8.36 3.35
C GLU A 75 16.16 -7.77 3.82
N GLU A 76 16.73 -6.82 3.07
CA GLU A 76 18.06 -6.26 3.37
C GLU A 76 18.06 -5.47 4.68
N ARG A 77 19.13 -5.66 5.45
CA ARG A 77 19.33 -5.07 6.77
C ARG A 77 20.67 -4.38 6.87
N GLU A 78 20.73 -3.36 7.72
CA GLU A 78 21.98 -2.69 8.09
C GLU A 78 22.95 -3.69 8.75
N GLY A 79 24.22 -3.62 8.37
CA GLY A 79 25.29 -4.44 8.94
C GLY A 79 25.22 -5.92 8.53
N THR A 80 26.27 -6.67 8.87
CA THR A 80 26.50 -8.04 8.40
C THR A 80 25.86 -9.13 9.25
N ASN A 81 25.33 -8.77 10.42
CA ASN A 81 24.98 -9.74 11.46
C ASN A 81 23.48 -10.13 11.43
N GLY A 82 22.72 -9.68 10.42
CA GLY A 82 21.28 -9.95 10.28
C GLY A 82 20.38 -9.30 11.34
N LYS A 83 20.95 -8.57 12.31
CA LYS A 83 20.24 -7.94 13.43
C LYS A 83 19.97 -6.44 13.24
N GLY A 84 20.45 -5.85 12.14
CA GLY A 84 20.22 -4.43 11.87
C GLY A 84 18.80 -4.11 11.45
N LYS A 85 18.56 -2.80 11.31
CA LYS A 85 17.28 -2.30 10.82
C LYS A 85 17.09 -2.70 9.37
N LEU A 86 15.85 -3.00 9.00
CA LEU A 86 15.48 -3.16 7.59
C LEU A 86 15.75 -1.85 6.86
N LEU A 87 16.49 -1.93 5.76
CA LEU A 87 16.76 -0.77 4.90
C LEU A 87 15.45 -0.31 4.24
N GLY A 88 14.74 -1.27 3.63
CA GLY A 88 13.56 -0.99 2.82
C GLY A 88 13.93 -0.42 1.46
N ILE A 89 12.91 -0.19 0.64
CA ILE A 89 13.08 0.42 -0.68
C ILE A 89 12.39 1.78 -0.72
N GLU A 90 12.98 2.70 -1.48
CA GLU A 90 12.36 3.99 -1.76
C GLU A 90 11.18 3.82 -2.72
N VAL A 91 10.06 4.46 -2.40
CA VAL A 91 8.84 4.43 -3.21
C VAL A 91 8.23 5.83 -3.27
N GLN A 92 7.49 6.09 -4.34
CA GLN A 92 6.69 7.31 -4.47
C GLN A 92 5.27 7.09 -3.99
N VAL A 93 4.65 8.10 -3.40
CA VAL A 93 3.28 8.06 -2.90
C VAL A 93 2.53 9.28 -3.37
N LEU A 94 1.47 9.07 -4.14
CA LEU A 94 0.46 10.09 -4.45
C LEU A 94 -0.60 10.08 -3.35
N ASP A 95 -0.72 11.19 -2.64
CA ASP A 95 -1.73 11.36 -1.60
C ASP A 95 -3.13 11.67 -2.20
N PRO A 96 -4.18 11.79 -1.37
CA PRO A 96 -5.54 12.11 -1.84
C PRO A 96 -5.65 13.37 -2.71
N CYS A 97 -4.73 14.32 -2.55
CA CYS A 97 -4.68 15.58 -3.28
C CYS A 97 -3.66 15.56 -4.44
N LEU A 98 -3.20 14.38 -4.85
CA LEU A 98 -2.18 14.17 -5.89
C LEU A 98 -0.81 14.79 -5.59
N ARG A 99 -0.52 15.12 -4.32
CA ARG A 99 0.82 15.52 -3.90
C ARG A 99 1.70 14.28 -3.83
N GLU A 100 2.93 14.44 -4.31
CA GLU A 100 3.90 13.35 -4.40
C GLU A 100 4.86 13.38 -3.20
N PHE A 101 5.07 12.22 -2.59
CA PHE A 101 5.95 12.05 -1.44
C PHE A 101 6.86 10.83 -1.62
N THR A 102 8.15 11.01 -1.35
CA THR A 102 9.11 9.91 -1.25
C THR A 102 9.07 9.27 0.13
N LEU A 103 8.73 7.98 0.22
CA LEU A 103 8.69 7.20 1.45
C LEU A 103 9.58 5.96 1.36
N LEU A 104 9.75 5.25 2.49
CA LEU A 104 10.34 3.92 2.51
C LEU A 104 9.27 2.86 2.70
N LEU A 105 9.24 1.86 1.81
CA LEU A 105 8.51 0.62 1.98
C LEU A 105 9.38 -0.39 2.72
N LYS A 106 8.87 -0.95 3.81
CA LYS A 106 9.54 -2.01 4.60
C LYS A 106 8.62 -3.20 4.78
N LYS A 107 9.14 -4.43 4.68
CA LYS A 107 8.39 -5.66 4.99
C LYS A 107 8.76 -6.14 6.39
N TRP A 108 7.79 -6.23 7.27
CA TRP A 108 7.97 -6.74 8.62
C TRP A 108 7.31 -8.12 8.71
N ASP A 109 8.09 -9.13 9.04
CA ASP A 109 7.56 -10.46 9.29
C ASP A 109 6.88 -10.51 10.65
N MET A 110 5.72 -11.16 10.66
CA MET A 110 4.90 -11.46 11.82
C MET A 110 4.82 -12.98 11.94
N GLU A 111 4.41 -13.51 13.09
CA GLU A 111 4.37 -14.96 13.35
C GLU A 111 3.65 -15.77 12.25
N ARG A 112 2.57 -15.23 11.67
CA ARG A 112 1.72 -15.94 10.69
C ARG A 112 1.63 -15.27 9.31
N THR A 113 2.20 -14.08 9.14
CA THR A 113 2.08 -13.28 7.92
C THR A 113 3.17 -12.24 7.87
N SER A 114 3.11 -11.30 6.92
CA SER A 114 3.94 -10.11 6.92
C SER A 114 3.08 -8.86 6.80
N THR A 115 3.65 -7.74 7.20
CA THR A 115 3.04 -6.41 7.05
C THR A 115 4.00 -5.54 6.25
N LEU A 116 3.49 -4.93 5.17
CA LEU A 116 4.19 -3.88 4.47
C LEU A 116 3.91 -2.55 5.15
N ASN A 117 4.96 -1.76 5.39
CA ASN A 117 4.87 -0.47 6.06
C ASN A 117 5.42 0.62 5.15
N LEU A 118 4.60 1.63 4.86
CA LEU A 118 5.10 2.92 4.36
C LEU A 118 5.58 3.73 5.56
N SER A 119 6.83 4.21 5.54
CA SER A 119 7.50 4.79 6.71
C SER A 119 8.38 5.99 6.35
N LYS A 120 9.11 6.54 7.34
CA LYS A 120 10.02 7.69 7.27
C LYS A 120 9.32 9.04 7.12
N HIS A 121 8.47 9.22 6.12
CA HIS A 121 7.75 10.48 5.87
C HIS A 121 6.23 10.35 5.90
N TRP A 122 5.72 9.29 6.53
CA TRP A 122 4.28 9.06 6.65
C TRP A 122 3.55 10.16 7.43
N ASN A 123 4.13 10.65 8.54
CA ASN A 123 3.55 11.76 9.31
C ASN A 123 3.33 13.01 8.47
N ASN A 124 4.18 13.27 7.46
CA ASN A 124 4.02 14.41 6.57
C ASN A 124 2.73 14.27 5.75
N ILE A 125 2.44 13.06 5.26
CA ILE A 125 1.19 12.75 4.55
C ILE A 125 -0.01 12.91 5.50
N VAL A 126 0.09 12.38 6.73
CA VAL A 126 -0.98 12.51 7.75
C VAL A 126 -1.33 13.97 7.99
N SER A 127 -0.33 14.81 8.28
CA SER A 127 -0.50 16.23 8.53
C SER A 127 -1.05 16.97 7.31
N ALA A 128 -0.50 16.70 6.11
CA ALA A 128 -0.92 17.35 4.87
C ALA A 128 -2.38 17.05 4.49
N ASN A 129 -2.93 15.92 4.93
CA ASN A 129 -4.29 15.47 4.63
C ASN A 129 -5.25 15.55 5.82
N ASN A 130 -4.76 15.99 7.00
CA ASN A 130 -5.51 15.97 8.26
C ASN A 130 -6.18 14.61 8.51
N PHE A 131 -5.45 13.50 8.31
CA PHE A 131 -6.02 12.17 8.47
C PHE A 131 -6.48 11.91 9.92
N GLN A 132 -7.62 11.25 10.04
CA GLN A 132 -8.27 10.93 11.31
C GLN A 132 -8.53 9.43 11.43
N GLU A 133 -8.69 8.96 12.67
CA GLU A 133 -9.00 7.55 12.93
C GLU A 133 -10.28 7.14 12.20
N LYS A 134 -10.34 5.88 11.77
CA LYS A 134 -11.49 5.25 11.08
C LYS A 134 -11.76 5.77 9.67
N GLN A 135 -11.04 6.79 9.19
CA GLN A 135 -11.04 7.14 7.77
C GLN A 135 -10.57 5.96 6.93
N LYS A 136 -11.18 5.82 5.74
CA LYS A 136 -10.94 4.69 4.84
C LYS A 136 -10.16 5.17 3.63
N LEU A 137 -9.14 4.41 3.28
CA LEU A 137 -8.36 4.58 2.06
C LEU A 137 -8.52 3.34 1.19
N GLN A 138 -8.56 3.55 -0.12
CA GLN A 138 -8.18 2.55 -1.10
C GLN A 138 -6.73 2.78 -1.45
N ILE A 139 -5.91 1.74 -1.29
CA ILE A 139 -4.50 1.80 -1.64
C ILE A 139 -4.29 1.04 -2.96
N TRP A 140 -3.62 1.70 -3.88
CA TRP A 140 -3.25 1.16 -5.18
C TRP A 140 -1.75 1.25 -5.38
N SER A 141 -1.22 0.49 -6.33
CA SER A 141 0.12 0.68 -6.87
C SER A 141 0.08 0.88 -8.38
N PHE A 142 1.13 1.47 -8.92
CA PHE A 142 1.41 1.51 -10.37
C PHE A 142 2.93 1.61 -10.58
N ARG A 143 3.37 1.50 -11.83
CA ARG A 143 4.78 1.68 -12.21
C ARG A 143 4.91 2.91 -13.07
N ALA A 144 5.98 3.67 -12.87
CA ALA A 144 6.39 4.73 -13.78
C ALA A 144 7.92 4.84 -13.72
N ASP A 145 8.58 4.77 -14.89
CA ASP A 145 10.05 4.77 -14.98
C ASP A 145 10.68 3.70 -14.06
N GLU A 146 10.15 2.47 -14.13
CA GLU A 146 10.49 1.30 -13.28
C GLU A 146 10.26 1.47 -11.76
N LYS A 147 9.99 2.68 -11.28
CA LYS A 147 9.74 2.99 -9.87
C LYS A 147 8.36 2.51 -9.45
N LEU A 148 8.29 2.03 -8.21
CA LEU A 148 7.04 1.68 -7.56
C LEU A 148 6.37 2.93 -7.00
N TYR A 149 5.14 3.17 -7.42
CA TYR A 149 4.28 4.19 -6.84
C TYR A 149 3.13 3.56 -6.06
N PHE A 150 2.69 4.25 -5.02
CA PHE A 150 1.43 4.01 -4.34
C PHE A 150 0.48 5.19 -4.54
N ILE A 151 -0.82 4.91 -4.55
CA ILE A 151 -1.87 5.91 -4.54
C ILE A 151 -2.72 5.72 -3.29
N LEU A 152 -2.99 6.82 -2.59
CA LEU A 152 -3.90 6.87 -1.45
C LEU A 152 -5.19 7.57 -1.86
N ASN A 153 -6.18 6.78 -2.28
CA ASN A 153 -7.51 7.31 -2.58
C ASN A 153 -8.36 7.32 -1.30
N LYS A 154 -8.78 8.50 -0.83
CA LYS A 154 -9.69 8.63 0.31
C LYS A 154 -11.13 8.32 -0.11
N VAL A 155 -11.82 7.45 0.62
CA VAL A 155 -13.19 6.99 0.34
C VAL A 155 -14.16 7.42 1.42
#